data_AF-A0A8T0RNE4-F1
#
_entry.id   AF-A0A8T0RNE4-F1
#
_cell.length_a   1.000
_cell.length_b   1.000
_cell.length_c   1.000
_cell.angle_alpha   90.00
_cell.angle_beta   90.00
_cell.angle_gamma   90.00
#
_symmetry.space_group_name_H-M   'P 1'
#
loop_
_entity.id
_entity.type
_entity.pdbx_description
1 polymer ?
#
loop_
_entity_poly.entity_id
_entity_poly.type
_entity_poly.pdbx_seq_one_letter_code
_entity_poly.pdbx_strand_id
1 'polypeptide(L)'
;MTLFQCSQVIVDSVSVTAPADSPNTDGITVALSNNTYISNCAIQTGDDCVSVLSDTKNITVTQSRCGPGHGISVGSLGGSETAMVEQITVSNCSFVGTMTGVRIKSWQGGKGYAKGFLFQSLNMTEVQNPIVIDQFYCPQGNCPIKNGGVAISGAKFIDIQGTSSEQEAIRLLCSQSVPCQDIYFSNINLSWASNTAPANATILNAHGSTAGVVVPRIQFSDPSVLAQS
;
A
#
# COMPACT_ATOMS: atom_id res chain seq x y z
N MET A 1 10.39 8.06 13.60
CA MET A 1 11.11 9.22 13.03
C MET A 1 10.13 9.97 12.14
N THR A 2 10.06 11.30 12.22
CA THR A 2 9.15 12.09 11.38
C THR A 2 9.92 13.08 10.51
N LEU A 3 9.73 12.98 9.20
CA LEU A 3 10.23 13.90 8.17
C LEU A 3 9.06 14.78 7.71
N PHE A 4 9.03 16.01 8.20
CA PHE A 4 7.93 16.95 7.96
C PHE A 4 8.47 18.23 7.30
N GLN A 5 7.85 18.67 6.21
CA GLN A 5 8.28 19.87 5.46
C GLN A 5 9.76 19.86 5.05
N CYS A 6 10.26 18.68 4.68
CA CYS A 6 11.64 18.47 4.29
C CYS A 6 11.79 18.36 2.75
N SER A 7 12.98 18.65 2.26
CA SER A 7 13.38 18.45 0.87
C SER A 7 14.76 17.81 0.81
N GLN A 8 14.97 16.85 -0.10
CA GLN A 8 16.28 16.22 -0.33
C GLN A 8 16.83 15.52 0.92
N VAL A 9 16.02 14.64 1.52
CA VAL A 9 16.41 13.86 2.70
C VAL A 9 16.91 12.49 2.28
N ILE A 10 18.02 12.07 2.88
CA ILE A 10 18.51 10.69 2.80
C ILE A 10 18.44 10.09 4.21
N VAL A 11 17.73 8.97 4.33
CA VAL A 11 17.74 8.12 5.52
C VAL A 11 18.37 6.80 5.12
N ASP A 12 19.57 6.53 5.61
CA ASP A 12 20.30 5.32 5.28
C ASP A 12 20.72 4.55 6.53
N SER A 13 20.64 3.23 6.46
CA SER A 13 21.17 2.32 7.50
C SER A 13 20.58 2.55 8.90
N VAL A 14 19.33 3.00 8.96
CA VAL A 14 18.63 3.24 10.24
C VAL A 14 17.91 1.97 10.70
N SER A 15 18.04 1.67 12.00
CA SER A 15 17.22 0.66 12.66
C SER A 15 16.26 1.29 13.67
N VAL A 16 15.00 0.87 13.63
CA VAL A 16 13.96 1.27 14.58
C VAL A 16 13.34 0.01 15.15
N THR A 17 13.20 -0.06 16.48
CA THR A 17 12.64 -1.24 17.16
C THR A 17 11.65 -0.80 18.24
N ALA A 18 10.44 -1.35 18.18
CA ALA A 18 9.41 -1.28 19.19
C ALA A 18 8.66 -2.61 19.26
N PRO A 19 7.99 -2.93 20.39
CA PRO A 19 7.16 -4.14 20.50
C PRO A 19 6.07 -4.20 19.42
N ALA A 20 5.76 -5.40 18.95
CA ALA A 20 4.80 -5.65 17.86
C ALA A 20 3.36 -5.25 18.22
N ASP A 21 3.03 -5.25 19.51
CA ASP A 21 1.73 -4.88 20.07
C ASP A 21 1.67 -3.41 20.54
N SER A 22 2.75 -2.65 20.35
CA SER A 22 2.81 -1.24 20.76
C SER A 22 2.10 -0.34 19.74
N PRO A 23 0.95 0.27 20.09
CA PRO A 23 0.18 1.07 19.15
C PRO A 23 0.95 2.32 18.71
N ASN A 24 0.75 2.76 17.46
CA ASN A 24 1.22 4.04 16.94
C ASN A 24 2.75 4.26 17.03
N THR A 25 3.51 3.18 16.90
CA THR A 25 4.98 3.21 16.90
C THR A 25 5.57 3.25 15.49
N ASP A 26 5.07 4.13 14.63
CA ASP A 26 5.55 4.30 13.25
C ASP A 26 7.08 4.41 13.18
N GLY A 27 7.68 3.67 12.23
CA GLY A 27 9.13 3.69 11.99
C GLY A 27 9.60 5.02 11.41
N ILE A 28 9.28 5.27 10.14
CA ILE A 28 9.57 6.53 9.45
C ILE A 28 8.28 7.10 8.84
N THR A 29 7.85 8.26 9.33
CA THR A 29 6.73 9.01 8.76
C THR A 29 7.26 10.14 7.88
N VAL A 30 6.75 10.24 6.66
CA VAL A 30 7.09 11.31 5.70
C VAL A 30 5.83 12.09 5.35
N ALA A 31 5.85 13.40 5.55
CA ALA A 31 4.69 14.27 5.35
C ALA A 31 5.11 15.64 4.81
N LEU A 32 4.32 16.22 3.91
CA LEU A 32 4.56 17.54 3.31
C LEU A 32 5.99 17.69 2.75
N SER A 33 6.57 16.60 2.26
CA SER A 33 8.00 16.52 1.95
C SER A 33 8.25 16.12 0.50
N ASN A 34 9.44 16.41 -0.02
CA ASN A 34 9.81 16.00 -1.37
C ASN A 34 11.22 15.42 -1.46
N ASN A 35 11.44 14.57 -2.46
CA ASN A 35 12.74 14.00 -2.78
C ASN A 35 13.38 13.34 -1.55
N THR A 36 12.71 12.32 -1.01
CA THR A 36 13.21 11.54 0.14
C THR A 36 13.65 10.16 -0.31
N TYR A 37 14.85 9.77 0.07
CA TYR A 37 15.44 8.47 -0.23
C TYR A 37 15.70 7.71 1.08
N ILE A 38 15.01 6.59 1.27
CA ILE A 38 15.11 5.72 2.44
C ILE A 38 15.72 4.40 1.99
N SER A 39 16.90 4.05 2.49
CA SER A 39 17.64 2.86 2.08
C SER A 39 18.26 2.09 3.24
N ASN A 40 18.43 0.77 3.06
CA ASN A 40 19.17 -0.08 4.00
C ASN A 40 18.62 -0.07 5.45
N CYS A 41 17.33 0.21 5.62
CA CYS A 41 16.71 0.33 6.94
C CYS A 41 16.18 -1.02 7.46
N ALA A 42 16.22 -1.20 8.79
CA ALA A 42 15.63 -2.35 9.47
C ALA A 42 14.63 -1.88 10.53
N ILE A 43 13.34 -2.01 10.23
CA ILE A 43 12.26 -1.42 11.02
C ILE A 43 11.33 -2.51 11.53
N GLN A 44 11.22 -2.59 12.85
CA GLN A 44 10.40 -3.54 13.58
C GLN A 44 9.54 -2.76 14.58
N THR A 45 8.24 -2.68 14.34
CA THR A 45 7.35 -1.76 15.08
C THR A 45 6.00 -2.40 15.32
N GLY A 46 5.14 -1.75 16.10
CA GLY A 46 3.73 -2.12 16.22
C GLY A 46 2.81 -1.39 15.24
N ASP A 47 3.34 -0.45 14.45
CA ASP A 47 2.59 0.28 13.41
C ASP A 47 3.37 0.34 12.07
N ASP A 48 3.06 1.29 11.19
CA ASP A 48 3.64 1.43 9.86
C ASP A 48 5.18 1.47 9.90
N CYS A 49 5.82 0.64 9.06
CA CYS A 49 7.27 0.64 8.87
C CYS A 49 7.72 1.97 8.26
N VAL A 50 7.06 2.36 7.17
CA VAL A 50 7.14 3.69 6.58
C VAL A 50 5.73 4.17 6.29
N SER A 51 5.37 5.35 6.77
CA SER A 51 4.09 6.02 6.46
C SER A 51 4.33 7.25 5.59
N VAL A 52 3.66 7.33 4.44
CA VAL A 52 3.73 8.46 3.51
C VAL A 52 2.40 9.21 3.54
N LEU A 53 2.39 10.42 4.08
CA LEU A 53 1.20 11.25 4.27
C LEU A 53 1.06 12.30 3.16
N SER A 54 -0.03 13.06 3.22
CA SER A 54 -0.39 14.08 2.23
C SER A 54 0.71 15.10 1.93
N ASP A 55 0.57 15.71 0.74
CA ASP A 55 1.47 16.72 0.18
C ASP A 55 2.93 16.26 0.05
N THR A 56 3.11 14.96 -0.22
CA THR A 56 4.41 14.31 -0.29
C THR A 56 4.68 13.75 -1.69
N LYS A 57 5.86 14.01 -2.26
CA LYS A 57 6.20 13.49 -3.59
C LYS A 57 7.64 13.04 -3.75
N ASN A 58 7.88 12.17 -4.73
CA ASN A 58 9.21 11.66 -5.07
C ASN A 58 9.88 10.98 -3.87
N ILE A 59 9.25 9.91 -3.39
CA ILE A 59 9.75 9.12 -2.27
C ILE A 59 10.23 7.78 -2.79
N THR A 60 11.45 7.40 -2.42
CA THR A 60 11.98 6.07 -2.69
C THR A 60 12.28 5.37 -1.38
N VAL A 61 11.74 4.17 -1.21
CA VAL A 61 12.12 3.24 -0.14
C VAL A 61 12.74 2.02 -0.79
N THR A 62 13.97 1.66 -0.42
CA THR A 62 14.62 0.50 -1.02
C THR A 62 15.53 -0.26 -0.08
N GLN A 63 15.83 -1.52 -0.42
CA GLN A 63 16.80 -2.35 0.32
C GLN A 63 16.51 -2.43 1.81
N SER A 64 15.23 -2.36 2.19
CA SER A 64 14.81 -2.22 3.58
C SER A 64 13.98 -3.42 4.03
N ARG A 65 14.10 -3.74 5.32
CA ARG A 65 13.36 -4.82 5.97
C ARG A 65 12.34 -4.24 6.94
N CYS A 66 11.09 -4.60 6.73
CA CYS A 66 9.97 -4.28 7.61
C CYS A 66 9.48 -5.55 8.30
N GLY A 67 9.16 -5.49 9.59
CA GLY A 67 8.42 -6.57 10.23
C GLY A 67 8.96 -6.99 11.59
N PRO A 68 8.10 -7.10 12.63
CA PRO A 68 6.63 -6.92 12.59
C PRO A 68 6.18 -5.45 12.37
N GLY A 69 4.87 -5.22 12.24
CA GLY A 69 4.26 -3.89 12.07
C GLY A 69 3.20 -3.85 10.96
N HIS A 70 2.87 -2.66 10.44
CA HIS A 70 1.81 -2.50 9.43
C HIS A 70 2.29 -2.44 7.97
N GLY A 71 3.59 -2.57 7.71
CA GLY A 71 4.17 -2.51 6.36
C GLY A 71 4.45 -1.08 5.90
N ILE A 72 4.60 -0.88 4.59
CA ILE A 72 4.81 0.45 4.01
C ILE A 72 3.47 0.98 3.51
N SER A 73 2.99 2.05 4.14
CA SER A 73 1.67 2.61 3.90
C SER A 73 1.74 4.00 3.30
N VAL A 74 0.97 4.23 2.24
CA VAL A 74 0.59 5.56 1.77
C VAL A 74 -0.76 5.91 2.37
N GLY A 75 -0.82 7.00 3.14
CA GLY A 75 -2.01 7.49 3.81
C GLY A 75 -2.00 7.31 5.33
N SER A 76 -3.11 7.59 6.02
CA SER A 76 -4.44 7.80 5.44
C SER A 76 -4.59 9.13 4.70
N LEU A 77 -5.14 9.07 3.48
CA LEU A 77 -5.28 10.23 2.59
C LEU A 77 -6.68 10.82 2.59
N GLY A 78 -6.76 12.15 2.46
CA GLY A 78 -7.97 12.84 2.01
C GLY A 78 -9.11 12.94 3.01
N GLY A 79 -8.85 12.87 4.32
CA GLY A 79 -9.86 13.01 5.38
C GLY A 79 -10.56 14.37 5.36
N SER A 80 -10.18 15.31 6.21
CA SER A 80 -10.69 16.69 6.14
C SER A 80 -9.85 17.60 5.21
N GLU A 81 -9.27 17.00 4.16
CA GLU A 81 -8.40 17.58 3.10
C GLU A 81 -7.00 18.02 3.63
N THR A 82 -5.84 17.97 2.96
CA THR A 82 -5.39 17.67 1.59
C THR A 82 -5.12 16.18 1.33
N ALA A 83 -5.18 15.79 0.05
CA ALA A 83 -4.41 14.68 -0.47
C ALA A 83 -3.68 15.16 -1.72
N MET A 84 -2.36 15.14 -1.66
CA MET A 84 -1.56 15.01 -2.85
C MET A 84 -0.34 14.17 -2.58
N VAL A 85 -0.30 12.98 -3.17
CA VAL A 85 0.85 12.08 -3.11
C VAL A 85 1.24 11.65 -4.52
N GLU A 86 2.51 11.81 -4.88
CA GLU A 86 2.99 11.49 -6.23
C GLU A 86 4.33 10.76 -6.22
N GLN A 87 4.50 9.82 -7.15
CA GLN A 87 5.81 9.23 -7.45
C GLN A 87 6.44 8.54 -6.23
N ILE A 88 5.77 7.50 -5.75
CA ILE A 88 6.25 6.68 -4.64
C ILE A 88 6.81 5.38 -5.21
N THR A 89 8.07 5.11 -4.91
CA THR A 89 8.76 3.88 -5.29
C THR A 89 9.13 3.10 -4.04
N VAL A 90 8.70 1.85 -3.95
CA VAL A 90 9.16 0.88 -2.96
C VAL A 90 9.77 -0.28 -3.73
N SER A 91 11.05 -0.55 -3.52
CA SER A 91 11.74 -1.59 -4.29
C SER A 91 12.75 -2.40 -3.49
N ASN A 92 12.92 -3.69 -3.81
CA ASN A 92 13.92 -4.54 -3.16
C ASN A 92 13.76 -4.58 -1.63
N CYS A 93 12.53 -4.66 -1.14
CA CYS A 93 12.22 -4.71 0.30
C CYS A 93 11.67 -6.08 0.70
N SER A 94 11.85 -6.43 1.97
CA SER A 94 11.29 -7.64 2.56
C SER A 94 10.36 -7.31 3.73
N PHE A 95 9.23 -8.03 3.80
CA PHE A 95 8.20 -7.87 4.83
C PHE A 95 8.03 -9.19 5.57
N VAL A 96 8.14 -9.17 6.89
CA VAL A 96 8.07 -10.38 7.72
C VAL A 96 7.05 -10.21 8.85
N GLY A 97 5.97 -10.99 8.83
CA GLY A 97 4.94 -10.94 9.88
C GLY A 97 4.28 -9.57 10.04
N THR A 98 4.21 -8.78 8.97
CA THR A 98 3.50 -7.49 8.97
C THR A 98 2.02 -7.67 8.65
N MET A 99 1.17 -6.72 9.07
CA MET A 99 -0.24 -6.69 8.68
C MET A 99 -0.40 -6.50 7.17
N THR A 100 0.37 -5.60 6.55
CA THR A 100 0.39 -5.46 5.09
C THR A 100 1.81 -5.40 4.57
N GLY A 101 2.00 -5.66 3.29
CA GLY A 101 3.27 -5.41 2.62
C GLY A 101 3.31 -3.95 2.19
N VAL A 102 2.60 -3.69 1.09
CA VAL A 102 2.37 -2.33 0.58
C VAL A 102 0.89 -1.99 0.62
N ARG A 103 0.57 -0.81 1.14
CA ARG A 103 -0.80 -0.36 1.37
C ARG A 103 -1.01 1.07 0.88
N ILE A 104 -2.12 1.33 0.19
CA ILE A 104 -2.63 2.68 -0.05
C ILE A 104 -3.98 2.80 0.66
N LYS A 105 -4.09 3.69 1.65
CA LYS A 105 -5.31 3.89 2.46
C LYS A 105 -5.82 5.32 2.30
N SER A 106 -7.10 5.48 1.97
CA SER A 106 -7.77 6.80 1.97
C SER A 106 -9.09 6.75 2.72
N TRP A 107 -9.44 7.87 3.35
CA TRP A 107 -10.70 7.99 4.07
C TRP A 107 -11.90 7.79 3.14
N GLN A 108 -12.94 7.13 3.65
CA GLN A 108 -14.22 7.01 2.95
C GLN A 108 -14.84 8.39 2.67
N GLY A 109 -15.17 8.65 1.40
CA GLY A 109 -15.63 9.96 0.94
C GLY A 109 -14.54 11.04 0.95
N GLY A 110 -13.27 10.63 1.05
CA GLY A 110 -12.13 11.54 1.02
C GLY A 110 -11.91 12.23 -0.32
N LYS A 111 -11.02 13.23 -0.34
CA LYS A 111 -10.75 14.05 -1.53
C LYS A 111 -9.27 14.24 -1.82
N GLY A 112 -8.99 14.63 -3.07
CA GLY A 112 -7.64 14.83 -3.64
C GLY A 112 -7.22 13.66 -4.51
N TYR A 113 -5.92 13.56 -4.83
CA TYR A 113 -5.43 12.45 -5.66
C TYR A 113 -4.09 11.89 -5.17
N ALA A 114 -3.83 10.65 -5.57
CA ALA A 114 -2.59 9.95 -5.28
C ALA A 114 -2.21 9.15 -6.52
N LYS A 115 -1.04 9.41 -7.12
CA LYS A 115 -0.70 8.81 -8.42
C LYS A 115 0.77 8.45 -8.60
N GLY A 116 1.00 7.45 -9.45
CA GLY A 116 2.35 7.02 -9.83
C GLY A 116 3.03 6.29 -8.68
N PHE A 117 2.72 4.99 -8.56
CA PHE A 117 3.33 4.10 -7.59
C PHE A 117 4.06 2.98 -8.30
N LEU A 118 5.26 2.67 -7.81
CA LEU A 118 6.02 1.50 -8.22
C LEU A 118 6.36 0.68 -6.99
N PHE A 119 5.73 -0.48 -6.87
CA PHE A 119 6.02 -1.49 -5.86
C PHE A 119 6.68 -2.67 -6.57
N GLN A 120 8.00 -2.82 -6.45
CA GLN A 120 8.76 -3.77 -7.27
C GLN A 120 9.74 -4.64 -6.47
N SER A 121 9.91 -5.91 -6.85
CA SER A 121 10.90 -6.81 -6.23
C SER A 121 10.71 -6.90 -4.73
N LEU A 122 9.50 -7.28 -4.30
CA LEU A 122 9.13 -7.33 -2.88
C LEU A 122 8.97 -8.78 -2.43
N ASN A 123 9.58 -9.12 -1.29
CA ASN A 123 9.46 -10.44 -0.69
C ASN A 123 8.57 -10.39 0.56
N MET A 124 7.59 -11.29 0.62
CA MET A 124 6.59 -11.37 1.67
C MET A 124 6.78 -12.67 2.46
N THR A 125 6.85 -12.59 3.78
CA THR A 125 6.91 -13.76 4.66
C THR A 125 5.82 -13.64 5.70
N GLU A 126 4.77 -14.44 5.55
CA GLU A 126 3.62 -14.48 6.45
C GLU A 126 3.03 -13.09 6.71
N VAL A 127 2.90 -12.29 5.65
CA VAL A 127 2.28 -10.97 5.71
C VAL A 127 0.76 -11.13 5.69
N GLN A 128 0.01 -10.44 6.54
CA GLN A 128 -1.44 -10.69 6.66
C GLN A 128 -2.18 -10.48 5.33
N ASN A 129 -2.10 -9.27 4.77
CA ASN A 129 -2.55 -8.97 3.40
C ASN A 129 -1.41 -8.25 2.63
N PRO A 130 -0.58 -8.96 1.85
CA PRO A 130 0.56 -8.40 1.12
C PRO A 130 0.31 -7.11 0.33
N ILE A 131 -0.81 -7.02 -0.38
CA ILE A 131 -1.12 -5.88 -1.27
C ILE A 131 -2.51 -5.35 -0.95
N VAL A 132 -2.58 -4.08 -0.53
CA VAL A 132 -3.85 -3.45 -0.14
C VAL A 132 -4.03 -2.08 -0.79
N ILE A 133 -5.20 -1.84 -1.39
CA ILE A 133 -5.74 -0.50 -1.63
C ILE A 133 -7.09 -0.44 -0.92
N ASP A 134 -7.28 0.54 -0.05
CA ASP A 134 -8.50 0.71 0.73
C ASP A 134 -8.95 2.18 0.70
N GLN A 135 -9.95 2.48 -0.13
CA GLN A 135 -10.60 3.79 -0.15
C GLN A 135 -11.74 3.93 0.88
N PHE A 136 -12.00 2.89 1.68
CA PHE A 136 -13.06 2.86 2.68
C PHE A 136 -12.51 3.00 4.11
N TYR A 137 -11.28 3.51 4.26
CA TYR A 137 -10.60 3.58 5.55
C TYR A 137 -11.47 4.30 6.59
N CYS A 138 -11.82 3.55 7.64
CA CYS A 138 -12.68 3.97 8.74
C CYS A 138 -12.14 3.39 10.05
N PRO A 139 -11.14 4.03 10.69
CA PRO A 139 -10.53 3.49 11.90
C PRO A 139 -11.49 3.44 13.10
N GLN A 140 -12.61 4.19 13.04
CA GLN A 140 -13.61 4.25 14.10
C GLN A 140 -14.74 3.21 13.94
N GLY A 141 -14.73 2.41 12.86
CA GLY A 141 -15.72 1.35 12.57
C GLY A 141 -17.13 1.81 12.18
N ASN A 142 -17.61 2.93 12.72
CA ASN A 142 -19.00 3.42 12.54
C ASN A 142 -19.09 4.61 11.56
N CYS A 143 -18.35 4.58 10.46
CA CYS A 143 -18.42 5.65 9.45
C CYS A 143 -19.64 5.43 8.54
N PRO A 144 -20.44 6.48 8.27
CA PRO A 144 -21.50 6.38 7.27
C PRO A 144 -20.87 6.08 5.91
N ILE A 145 -21.56 5.28 5.09
CA ILE A 145 -21.14 5.07 3.71
C ILE A 145 -21.19 6.41 2.99
N LYS A 146 -20.08 6.81 2.38
CA LYS A 146 -19.97 8.05 1.62
C LYS A 146 -19.52 7.75 0.20
N ASN A 147 -20.19 8.40 -0.75
CA ASN A 147 -19.68 8.51 -2.11
C ASN A 147 -18.43 9.40 -2.13
N GLY A 148 -17.63 9.28 -3.18
CA GLY A 148 -16.32 9.91 -3.29
C GLY A 148 -15.19 8.98 -2.88
N GLY A 149 -13.98 9.54 -2.80
CA GLY A 149 -12.74 8.83 -2.56
C GLY A 149 -11.56 9.64 -3.13
N VAL A 150 -10.36 9.41 -2.60
CA VAL A 150 -9.13 9.99 -3.17
C VAL A 150 -8.88 9.32 -4.51
N ALA A 151 -8.71 10.06 -5.60
CA ALA A 151 -8.46 9.48 -6.91
C ALA A 151 -7.08 8.78 -6.92
N ILE A 152 -7.07 7.45 -6.97
CA ILE A 152 -5.85 6.64 -6.99
C ILE A 152 -5.60 6.14 -8.41
N SER A 153 -4.42 6.42 -8.96
CA SER A 153 -4.06 5.95 -10.30
C SER A 153 -2.59 5.57 -10.48
N GLY A 154 -2.33 4.69 -11.45
CA GLY A 154 -0.99 4.36 -11.89
C GLY A 154 -0.19 3.59 -10.83
N ALA A 155 -0.82 2.65 -10.13
CA ALA A 155 -0.15 1.79 -9.16
C ALA A 155 0.33 0.51 -9.84
N LYS A 156 1.64 0.32 -9.90
CA LYS A 156 2.30 -0.84 -10.50
C LYS A 156 2.87 -1.74 -9.42
N PHE A 157 2.47 -3.01 -9.45
CA PHE A 157 2.95 -4.08 -8.58
C PHE A 157 3.70 -5.08 -9.46
N ILE A 158 5.01 -5.22 -9.27
CA ILE A 158 5.89 -5.97 -10.18
C ILE A 158 6.81 -6.89 -9.37
N ASP A 159 6.92 -8.15 -9.74
CA ASP A 159 7.84 -9.11 -9.11
C ASP A 159 7.65 -9.20 -7.59
N ILE A 160 6.42 -9.43 -7.14
CA ILE A 160 6.07 -9.56 -5.71
C ILE A 160 5.83 -11.04 -5.39
N GLN A 161 6.59 -11.58 -4.44
CA GLN A 161 6.62 -13.01 -4.17
C GLN A 161 6.53 -13.30 -2.67
N GLY A 162 6.09 -14.51 -2.32
CA GLY A 162 6.15 -15.03 -0.95
C GLY A 162 4.80 -15.46 -0.40
N THR A 163 4.59 -15.30 0.90
CA THR A 163 3.41 -15.86 1.59
C THR A 163 2.57 -14.81 2.30
N SER A 164 1.25 -15.02 2.25
CA SER A 164 0.28 -14.34 3.12
C SER A 164 -0.07 -15.18 4.34
N SER A 165 -0.33 -14.59 5.50
CA SER A 165 -0.85 -15.33 6.66
C SER A 165 -2.37 -15.50 6.63
N GLU A 166 -3.10 -14.59 5.98
CA GLU A 166 -4.53 -14.77 5.66
C GLU A 166 -4.71 -15.34 4.26
N GLN A 167 -5.87 -15.96 4.01
CA GLN A 167 -6.18 -16.49 2.68
C GLN A 167 -6.25 -15.38 1.62
N GLU A 168 -6.72 -14.19 2.00
CA GLU A 168 -6.77 -13.04 1.10
C GLU A 168 -5.42 -12.33 1.02
N ALA A 169 -4.69 -12.53 -0.08
CA ALA A 169 -3.38 -11.93 -0.25
C ALA A 169 -3.44 -10.53 -0.87
N ILE A 170 -4.45 -10.27 -1.69
CA ILE A 170 -4.61 -9.01 -2.44
C ILE A 170 -6.01 -8.47 -2.20
N ARG A 171 -6.12 -7.23 -1.74
CA ARG A 171 -7.40 -6.56 -1.48
C ARG A 171 -7.38 -5.16 -2.08
N LEU A 172 -8.13 -4.93 -3.15
CA LEU A 172 -8.32 -3.62 -3.77
C LEU A 172 -9.78 -3.20 -3.63
N LEU A 173 -10.06 -2.32 -2.66
CA LEU A 173 -11.38 -1.80 -2.38
C LEU A 173 -11.45 -0.33 -2.77
N CYS A 174 -12.07 -0.07 -3.92
CA CYS A 174 -12.24 1.27 -4.45
C CYS A 174 -13.73 1.66 -4.52
N SER A 175 -13.98 2.95 -4.39
CA SER A 175 -15.30 3.59 -4.50
C SER A 175 -15.79 3.50 -5.94
N GLN A 176 -17.06 3.15 -6.12
CA GLN A 176 -17.67 3.12 -7.46
C GLN A 176 -17.67 4.49 -8.14
N SER A 177 -17.81 5.56 -7.35
CA SER A 177 -17.81 6.93 -7.84
C SER A 177 -16.42 7.49 -8.14
N VAL A 178 -15.37 6.90 -7.56
CA VAL A 178 -13.96 7.27 -7.80
C VAL A 178 -13.13 5.99 -7.89
N PRO A 179 -13.33 5.18 -8.96
CA PRO A 179 -12.68 3.89 -9.11
C PRO A 179 -11.17 4.07 -9.25
N CYS A 180 -10.41 3.07 -8.79
CA CYS A 180 -8.97 3.06 -8.98
C CYS A 180 -8.63 2.78 -10.45
N GLN A 181 -7.72 3.56 -11.02
CA GLN A 181 -7.38 3.51 -12.45
C GLN A 181 -5.92 3.11 -12.67
N ASP A 182 -5.63 2.58 -13.86
CA ASP A 182 -4.26 2.23 -14.28
C ASP A 182 -3.51 1.34 -13.28
N ILE A 183 -4.22 0.38 -12.69
CA ILE A 183 -3.61 -0.61 -11.80
C ILE A 183 -2.93 -1.68 -12.65
N TYR A 184 -1.68 -2.01 -12.32
CA TYR A 184 -0.92 -2.98 -13.10
C TYR A 184 -0.28 -4.01 -12.20
N PHE A 185 -0.48 -5.29 -12.50
CA PHE A 185 0.22 -6.39 -11.85
C PHE A 185 1.08 -7.15 -12.85
N SER A 186 2.31 -7.44 -12.49
CA SER A 186 3.15 -8.36 -13.25
C SER A 186 3.99 -9.24 -12.35
N ASN A 187 4.08 -10.53 -12.70
CA ASN A 187 4.90 -11.51 -12.00
C ASN A 187 4.65 -11.53 -10.48
N ILE A 188 3.39 -11.76 -10.11
CA ILE A 188 2.96 -11.90 -8.72
C ILE A 188 2.87 -13.38 -8.39
N ASN A 189 3.50 -13.78 -7.29
CA ASN A 189 3.44 -15.14 -6.78
C ASN A 189 3.28 -15.14 -5.26
N LEU A 190 2.04 -15.02 -4.82
CA LEU A 190 1.65 -15.02 -3.41
C LEU A 190 0.82 -16.27 -3.11
N SER A 191 1.25 -17.05 -2.12
CA SER A 191 0.52 -18.22 -1.62
C SER A 191 0.10 -18.03 -0.17
N TRP A 192 -0.98 -18.69 0.25
CA TRP A 192 -1.40 -18.65 1.64
C TRP A 192 -0.56 -19.61 2.48
N ALA A 193 0.05 -19.12 3.56
CA ALA A 193 0.99 -19.87 4.40
C ALA A 193 0.40 -21.16 5.00
N SER A 194 -0.91 -21.18 5.26
CA SER A 194 -1.62 -22.38 5.74
C SER A 194 -1.61 -23.52 4.71
N ASN A 195 -1.49 -23.20 3.41
CA ASN A 195 -1.51 -24.16 2.30
C ASN A 195 -2.75 -25.08 2.23
N THR A 196 -3.82 -24.77 2.97
CA THR A 196 -5.08 -25.55 2.93
C THR A 196 -5.97 -25.16 1.74
N ALA A 197 -5.72 -24.01 1.13
CA ALA A 197 -6.33 -23.55 -0.11
C ALA A 197 -5.38 -22.56 -0.82
N PRO A 198 -5.60 -22.27 -2.13
CA PRO A 198 -4.94 -21.15 -2.79
C PRO A 198 -5.24 -19.82 -2.08
N ALA A 199 -4.28 -18.89 -2.12
CA ALA A 199 -4.55 -17.50 -1.80
C ALA A 199 -5.64 -16.94 -2.74
N ASN A 200 -6.38 -15.95 -2.28
CA ASN A 200 -7.40 -15.26 -3.08
C ASN A 200 -7.13 -13.74 -3.17
N ALA A 201 -7.86 -13.09 -4.07
CA ALA A 201 -7.82 -11.66 -4.28
C ALA A 201 -9.25 -11.10 -4.33
N THR A 202 -9.49 -9.98 -3.66
CA THR A 202 -10.75 -9.23 -3.73
C THR A 202 -10.53 -7.92 -4.46
N ILE A 203 -11.32 -7.66 -5.49
CA ILE A 203 -11.22 -6.48 -6.35
C ILE A 203 -12.60 -5.83 -6.44
N LEU A 204 -12.68 -4.56 -6.09
CA LEU A 204 -13.91 -3.76 -6.13
C LEU A 204 -13.62 -2.40 -6.77
N ASN A 205 -14.24 -2.13 -7.91
CA ASN A 205 -14.12 -0.87 -8.67
C ASN A 205 -12.67 -0.44 -8.97
N ALA A 206 -11.83 -1.40 -9.31
CA ALA A 206 -10.47 -1.15 -9.79
C ALA A 206 -10.36 -1.58 -11.24
N HIS A 207 -9.70 -0.77 -12.05
CA HIS A 207 -9.45 -1.02 -13.46
C HIS A 207 -7.95 -1.07 -13.72
N GLY A 208 -7.56 -2.02 -14.56
CA GLY A 208 -6.17 -2.34 -14.69
C GLY A 208 -5.89 -3.46 -15.67
N SER A 209 -4.64 -3.89 -15.71
CA SER A 209 -4.18 -4.99 -16.53
C SER A 209 -3.17 -5.85 -15.79
N THR A 210 -2.96 -7.07 -16.31
CA THR A 210 -2.01 -8.02 -15.77
C THR A 210 -1.07 -8.49 -16.87
N ALA A 211 0.17 -8.86 -16.51
CA ALA A 211 1.13 -9.48 -17.43
C ALA A 211 1.99 -10.53 -16.73
N GLY A 212 2.38 -11.58 -17.44
CA GLY A 212 3.14 -12.69 -16.86
C GLY A 212 2.30 -13.52 -15.88
N VAL A 213 2.96 -14.15 -14.91
CA VAL A 213 2.29 -14.98 -13.91
C VAL A 213 1.71 -14.08 -12.82
N VAL A 214 0.41 -14.20 -12.52
CA VAL A 214 -0.24 -13.48 -11.43
C VAL A 214 -1.05 -14.46 -10.59
N VAL A 215 -0.51 -14.79 -9.41
CA VAL A 215 -1.10 -15.66 -8.40
C VAL A 215 -1.11 -14.90 -7.06
N PRO A 216 -2.26 -14.74 -6.38
CA PRO A 216 -3.60 -15.18 -6.79
C PRO A 216 -4.11 -14.50 -8.06
N ARG A 217 -5.04 -15.15 -8.78
CA ARG A 217 -5.63 -14.57 -10.00
C ARG A 217 -6.42 -13.32 -9.66
N ILE A 218 -6.26 -12.29 -10.48
CA ILE A 218 -6.96 -11.00 -10.37
C ILE A 218 -7.93 -10.87 -11.54
N GLN A 219 -9.16 -10.45 -11.25
CA GLN A 219 -10.15 -10.06 -12.24
C GLN A 219 -10.50 -8.59 -12.04
N PHE A 220 -10.06 -7.73 -12.95
CA PHE A 220 -10.48 -6.35 -12.97
C PHE A 220 -11.89 -6.24 -13.54
N SER A 221 -12.69 -5.32 -13.01
CA SER A 221 -13.98 -4.95 -13.61
C SER A 221 -13.74 -4.37 -15.01
N ASP A 222 -14.36 -4.97 -16.02
CA ASP A 222 -14.22 -4.54 -17.41
C ASP A 222 -14.85 -3.15 -17.62
N PRO A 223 -14.08 -2.13 -18.03
CA PRO A 223 -14.61 -0.79 -18.30
C PRO A 223 -15.69 -0.78 -19.40
N SER A 224 -15.66 -1.75 -20.33
CA SER A 224 -16.57 -1.79 -21.48
C SER A 224 -17.99 -2.24 -21.13
N VAL A 225 -18.20 -2.88 -19.96
CA VAL A 225 -19.52 -3.32 -19.50
C VAL A 225 -20.33 -2.18 -18.87
N LEU A 226 -19.67 -1.13 -18.37
CA LEU A 226 -20.31 0.03 -17.74
C LEU A 226 -20.72 1.13 -18.73
N ALA A 227 -20.27 1.06 -19.99
CA ALA A 227 -20.63 2.02 -21.03
C ALA A 227 -21.95 1.71 -21.75
N GLN A 228 -22.70 0.68 -21.33
CA GLN A 228 -23.94 0.21 -21.96
C GLN A 228 -25.17 0.17 -21.03
N SER A 229 -25.09 0.74 -19.81
CA SER A 229 -26.21 0.80 -18.86
C SER A 229 -26.65 2.23 -18.57
#